data_AF-A0A135M063-F1
#
_entry.id   AF-A0A135M063-F1
#
_cell.length_a   1.000
_cell.length_b   1.000
_cell.length_c   1.000
_cell.angle_alpha   90.00
_cell.angle_beta   90.00
_cell.angle_gamma   90.00
#
_symmetry.space_group_name_H-M   'P 1'
#
loop_
_entity.id
_entity.type
_entity.pdbx_description
1 polymer ?
#
loop_
_entity_poly.entity_id
_entity_poly.type
_entity_poly.pdbx_seq_one_letter_code
_entity_poly.pdbx_strand_id
1 'polypeptide(L)'
;MDLTEVGLNDSSKDQPTLVRWYIDVRRWEENYFDLPFLDTLTQSDQAAVKRYHQTSDKRLSLASQLLKYYYVHQATGTPWNRIEIQRTPMPENRPFYDSTLDFNVSHQAGLTLFAGTRAATAHSTGESQGLPRVGIDIACVDEPSRRRSNRPPKTLADLANFVDVFTDVLSPRELATIKNPYLTLKLARKLGLSKSDPSRDNEEVLAAYGVRLFYSIWALKEAYLKMTGDGLLATWIKDLEFTNVVPPEPVEELGSPVYSVQNWGRPYSDIKISIGGIPNYSVRVQLVSFETDYIVATAASGPNIGAVSRQVIVGDSDHHLPGCITTPDPENEHQNVRVAPLALRTIGEQDPWRVNSKISDPWLPMQEVDIDIDIRPCAEGRCEHTQNLPSF
;
A
#
# COMPACT_ATOMS: atom_id res chain seq x y z
N MET A 1 -45.85 8.55 23.26
CA MET A 1 -44.60 9.28 23.51
C MET A 1 -43.49 8.39 23.02
N ASP A 2 -43.18 8.52 21.72
CA ASP A 2 -42.08 7.80 21.10
C ASP A 2 -40.77 8.44 21.53
N LEU A 3 -39.88 7.60 22.06
CA LEU A 3 -38.53 7.98 22.43
C LEU A 3 -37.69 8.03 21.15
N THR A 4 -37.31 9.25 20.83
CA THR A 4 -36.42 9.69 19.76
C THR A 4 -35.18 8.81 19.57
N GLU A 5 -34.95 8.39 18.33
CA GLU A 5 -33.63 8.02 17.80
C GLU A 5 -32.62 9.13 18.15
N VAL A 6 -31.70 8.82 19.07
CA VAL A 6 -30.49 9.61 19.24
C VAL A 6 -29.56 9.19 18.10
N GLY A 7 -29.59 9.96 17.01
CA GLY A 7 -28.60 9.85 15.95
C GLY A 7 -27.22 10.03 16.53
N LEU A 8 -26.44 8.94 16.56
CA LEU A 8 -24.98 9.03 16.68
C LEU A 8 -24.52 9.82 15.46
N ASN A 9 -24.16 11.09 15.67
CA ASN A 9 -23.40 11.85 14.69
C ASN A 9 -22.12 11.06 14.41
N ASP A 10 -22.08 10.37 13.27
CA ASP A 10 -20.90 9.66 12.82
C ASP A 10 -19.84 10.69 12.44
N SER A 11 -18.97 11.02 13.40
CA SER A 11 -17.92 12.04 13.23
C SER A 11 -16.89 11.69 12.15
N SER A 12 -17.00 10.50 11.54
CA SER A 12 -16.15 10.01 10.45
C SER A 12 -16.77 10.18 9.05
N LYS A 13 -18.04 10.54 8.95
CA LYS A 13 -18.72 10.71 7.67
C LYS A 13 -18.07 11.81 6.83
N ASP A 14 -17.98 11.57 5.53
CA ASP A 14 -17.40 12.48 4.53
C ASP A 14 -15.88 12.70 4.67
N GLN A 15 -15.22 11.96 5.58
CA GLN A 15 -13.78 12.00 5.73
C GLN A 15 -13.08 11.30 4.55
N PRO A 16 -11.93 11.83 4.08
CA PRO A 16 -11.19 11.23 2.99
C PRO A 16 -10.70 9.80 3.27
N THR A 17 -10.72 8.96 2.24
CA THR A 17 -10.12 7.63 2.28
C THR A 17 -8.64 7.65 1.92
N LEU A 18 -7.90 6.64 2.38
CA LEU A 18 -6.56 6.31 1.91
C LEU A 18 -6.67 5.49 0.62
N VAL A 19 -6.23 6.07 -0.50
CA VAL A 19 -6.14 5.34 -1.78
C VAL A 19 -4.81 4.62 -1.90
N ARG A 20 -4.84 3.45 -2.52
CA ARG A 20 -3.65 2.63 -2.78
C ARG A 20 -3.74 2.04 -4.17
N TRP A 21 -2.77 2.40 -5.00
CA TRP A 21 -2.75 2.08 -6.41
C TRP A 21 -1.45 1.41 -6.82
N TYR A 22 -1.48 0.69 -7.93
CA TYR A 22 -0.27 0.15 -8.53
C TYR A 22 -0.34 0.11 -10.05
N ILE A 23 0.84 0.08 -10.66
CA ILE A 23 1.06 -0.24 -12.06
C ILE A 23 2.02 -1.44 -12.11
N ASP A 24 1.63 -2.47 -12.83
CA ASP A 24 2.51 -3.59 -13.19
C ASP A 24 3.20 -3.29 -14.53
N VAL A 25 4.47 -2.88 -14.45
CA VAL A 25 5.25 -2.54 -15.65
C VAL A 25 5.85 -3.78 -16.32
N ARG A 26 5.72 -4.98 -15.75
CA ARG A 26 6.14 -6.24 -16.43
C ARG A 26 5.40 -6.40 -17.75
N ARG A 27 4.11 -6.03 -17.76
CA ARG A 27 3.26 -6.01 -18.96
C ARG A 27 3.70 -4.98 -20.01
N TRP A 28 4.41 -3.93 -19.62
CA TRP A 28 4.95 -2.96 -20.59
C TRP A 28 6.11 -3.57 -21.37
N GLU A 29 6.89 -4.43 -20.72
CA GLU A 29 7.99 -5.14 -21.37
C GLU A 29 7.46 -6.13 -22.42
N GLU A 30 6.42 -6.88 -22.05
CA GLU A 30 5.75 -7.86 -22.93
C GLU A 30 5.14 -7.21 -24.18
N ASN A 31 4.57 -6.01 -24.01
CA ASN A 31 3.89 -5.28 -25.08
C ASN A 31 4.81 -4.28 -25.81
N TYR A 32 6.12 -4.30 -25.54
CA TYR A 32 7.11 -3.40 -26.15
C TYR A 32 6.79 -1.90 -25.99
N PHE A 33 6.07 -1.53 -24.93
CA PHE A 33 5.93 -0.14 -24.54
C PHE A 33 7.26 0.31 -23.91
N ASP A 34 7.92 1.30 -24.53
CA ASP A 34 9.16 1.83 -23.96
C ASP A 34 8.83 2.75 -22.77
N LEU A 35 8.29 3.93 -23.07
CA LEU A 35 7.97 4.97 -22.08
C LEU A 35 6.63 5.66 -22.43
N PRO A 36 5.48 5.00 -22.22
CA PRO A 36 4.17 5.53 -22.59
C PRO A 36 3.85 6.83 -21.84
N PHE A 37 3.28 7.82 -22.54
CA PHE A 37 2.89 9.13 -21.98
C PHE A 37 4.03 9.95 -21.38
N LEU A 38 5.30 9.61 -21.61
CA LEU A 38 6.44 10.37 -21.11
C LEU A 38 6.39 11.84 -21.54
N ASP A 39 6.01 12.09 -22.79
CA ASP A 39 5.88 13.41 -23.39
C ASP A 39 4.77 14.28 -22.77
N THR A 40 3.85 13.67 -22.02
CA THR A 40 2.80 14.37 -21.27
C THR A 40 3.29 14.97 -19.95
N LEU A 41 4.48 14.57 -19.47
CA LEU A 41 5.09 15.09 -18.23
C LEU A 41 5.86 16.39 -18.49
N THR A 42 6.13 17.16 -17.43
CA THR A 42 7.04 18.31 -17.53
C THR A 42 8.43 17.89 -18.01
N GLN A 43 9.19 18.81 -18.63
CA GLN A 43 10.55 18.53 -19.10
C GLN A 43 11.48 18.06 -17.97
N SER A 44 11.31 18.61 -16.76
CA SER A 44 12.06 18.22 -15.57
C SER A 44 11.77 16.76 -15.21
N ASP A 45 10.50 16.36 -15.17
CA ASP A 45 10.11 15.00 -14.85
C ASP A 45 10.51 14.00 -15.96
N GLN A 46 10.44 14.42 -17.22
CA GLN A 46 10.97 13.63 -18.34
C GLN A 46 12.47 13.36 -18.19
N ALA A 47 13.25 14.38 -17.84
CA ALA A 47 14.68 14.23 -17.60
C ALA A 47 14.96 13.32 -16.40
N ALA A 48 14.17 13.44 -15.33
CA ALA A 48 14.28 12.58 -14.15
C ALA A 48 14.02 11.10 -14.45
N VAL A 49 13.09 10.79 -15.36
CA VAL A 49 12.84 9.42 -15.85
C VAL A 49 14.00 8.95 -16.73
N LYS A 50 14.44 9.78 -17.69
CA LYS A 50 15.45 9.41 -18.69
C LYS A 50 16.86 9.24 -18.10
N ARG A 51 17.14 9.76 -16.90
CA ARG A 51 18.46 9.68 -16.25
C ARG A 51 18.89 8.26 -15.88
N TYR A 52 17.94 7.35 -15.70
CA TYR A 52 18.26 5.96 -15.34
C TYR A 52 18.92 5.24 -16.52
N HIS A 53 19.92 4.41 -16.23
CA HIS A 53 20.60 3.65 -17.27
C HIS A 53 19.76 2.48 -17.77
N GLN A 54 19.16 1.70 -16.84
CA GLN A 54 18.39 0.50 -17.17
C GLN A 54 16.96 0.88 -17.59
N THR A 55 16.45 0.25 -18.66
CA THR A 55 15.07 0.49 -19.14
C THR A 55 14.02 0.09 -18.11
N SER A 56 14.25 -0.99 -17.35
CA SER A 56 13.40 -1.40 -16.22
C SER A 56 13.24 -0.27 -15.19
N ASP A 57 14.35 0.38 -14.81
CA ASP A 57 14.32 1.52 -13.88
C ASP A 57 13.62 2.74 -14.47
N LYS A 58 13.80 3.01 -15.77
CA LYS A 58 13.06 4.08 -16.46
C LYS A 58 11.56 3.82 -16.42
N ARG A 59 11.10 2.58 -16.66
CA ARG A 59 9.69 2.19 -16.60
C ARG A 59 9.11 2.34 -15.20
N LEU A 60 9.81 1.85 -14.17
CA LEU A 60 9.38 2.02 -12.78
C LEU A 60 9.30 3.50 -12.40
N SER A 61 10.29 4.30 -12.79
CA SER A 61 10.30 5.74 -12.57
C SER A 61 9.16 6.45 -13.30
N LEU A 62 8.85 6.05 -14.54
CA LEU A 62 7.75 6.62 -15.31
C LEU A 62 6.39 6.27 -14.68
N ALA A 63 6.15 5.01 -14.34
CA ALA A 63 4.94 4.58 -13.64
C ALA A 63 4.74 5.37 -12.33
N SER A 64 5.83 5.66 -11.61
CA SER A 64 5.78 6.46 -10.39
C SER A 64 5.34 7.89 -10.67
N GLN A 65 5.83 8.51 -11.76
CA GLN A 65 5.39 9.84 -12.17
C GLN A 65 3.93 9.86 -12.61
N LEU A 66 3.52 8.89 -13.42
CA LEU A 66 2.15 8.80 -13.93
C LEU A 66 1.13 8.64 -12.79
N LEU A 67 1.41 7.79 -11.79
CA LEU A 67 0.55 7.64 -10.61
C LEU A 67 0.42 8.94 -9.80
N LYS A 68 1.52 9.68 -9.63
CA LYS A 68 1.49 10.99 -8.94
C LYS A 68 0.68 12.03 -9.70
N TYR A 69 0.89 12.14 -11.01
CA TYR A 69 0.12 13.06 -11.86
C TYR A 69 -1.36 12.70 -11.83
N TYR A 70 -1.69 11.41 -11.98
CA TYR A 70 -3.06 10.92 -11.94
C TYR A 70 -3.75 11.24 -10.61
N TYR A 71 -3.08 10.98 -9.48
CA TYR A 71 -3.60 11.32 -8.16
C TYR A 71 -3.84 12.81 -7.99
N VAL A 72 -2.84 13.65 -8.29
CA VAL A 72 -2.94 15.11 -8.16
C VAL A 72 -4.05 15.66 -9.06
N HIS A 73 -4.12 15.17 -10.30
CA HIS A 73 -5.14 15.57 -11.26
C HIS A 73 -6.55 15.28 -10.72
N GLN A 74 -6.79 14.06 -10.24
CA GLN A 74 -8.09 13.67 -9.68
C GLN A 74 -8.41 14.41 -8.38
N ALA A 75 -7.43 14.55 -7.47
CA ALA A 75 -7.66 15.08 -6.14
C ALA A 75 -7.87 16.60 -6.11
N THR A 76 -7.30 17.32 -7.08
CA THR A 76 -7.29 18.81 -7.10
C THR A 76 -8.03 19.42 -8.30
N GLY A 77 -8.29 18.63 -9.35
CA GLY A 77 -8.78 19.15 -10.62
C GLY A 77 -7.75 19.92 -11.45
N THR A 78 -6.49 20.02 -10.99
CA THR A 78 -5.43 20.70 -11.74
C THR A 78 -5.23 20.03 -13.10
N PRO A 79 -5.30 20.76 -14.24
CA PRO A 79 -5.06 20.17 -15.55
C PRO A 79 -3.72 19.42 -15.62
N TRP A 80 -3.70 18.25 -16.23
CA TRP A 80 -2.53 17.35 -16.27
C TRP A 80 -1.22 18.07 -16.66
N ASN A 81 -1.28 18.91 -17.69
CA ASN A 81 -0.15 19.67 -18.22
C ASN A 81 0.30 20.86 -17.35
N ARG A 82 -0.37 21.11 -16.22
CA ARG A 82 -0.03 22.16 -15.23
C ARG A 82 0.45 21.58 -13.89
N ILE A 83 0.55 20.25 -13.78
CA ILE A 83 1.02 19.60 -12.56
C ILE A 83 2.53 19.75 -12.46
N GLU A 84 2.98 20.31 -11.34
CA GLU A 84 4.39 20.44 -11.00
C GLU A 84 4.64 19.77 -9.63
N ILE A 85 5.23 18.57 -9.66
CA ILE A 85 5.57 17.84 -8.43
C ILE A 85 6.88 18.36 -7.87
N GLN A 86 6.86 18.81 -6.62
CA GLN A 86 8.02 19.33 -5.90
C GLN A 86 8.63 18.27 -5.00
N ARG A 87 9.79 18.56 -4.40
CA ARG A 87 10.45 17.69 -3.42
C ARG A 87 10.85 18.47 -2.19
N THR A 88 10.67 17.87 -1.02
CA THR A 88 11.14 18.46 0.23
C THR A 88 12.67 18.53 0.24
N PRO A 89 13.28 19.42 1.04
CA PRO A 89 14.73 19.48 1.17
C PRO A 89 15.33 18.14 1.63
N MET A 90 16.63 17.94 1.36
CA MET A 90 17.38 16.84 1.96
C MET A 90 17.35 16.94 3.50
N PRO A 91 17.33 15.81 4.23
CA PRO A 91 17.49 14.44 3.74
C PRO A 91 16.20 13.76 3.26
N GLU A 92 15.02 14.34 3.49
CA GLU A 92 13.74 13.69 3.20
C GLU A 92 13.52 13.50 1.69
N ASN A 93 13.74 14.55 0.89
CA ASN A 93 13.62 14.50 -0.58
C ASN A 93 12.30 13.90 -1.10
N ARG A 94 11.23 14.02 -0.31
CA ARG A 94 9.94 13.37 -0.54
C ARG A 94 9.13 14.18 -1.54
N PRO A 95 8.51 13.53 -2.55
CA PRO A 95 7.68 14.26 -3.49
C PRO A 95 6.42 14.80 -2.80
N PHE A 96 6.06 16.04 -3.08
CA PHE A 96 4.82 16.68 -2.61
C PHE A 96 4.25 17.60 -3.70
N TYR A 97 2.98 17.99 -3.56
CA TYR A 97 2.31 18.90 -4.50
C TYR A 97 1.88 20.20 -3.83
N ASP A 98 1.02 20.10 -2.82
CA ASP A 98 0.55 21.24 -2.01
C ASP A 98 0.35 20.84 -0.55
N SER A 99 -0.24 21.71 0.26
CA SER A 99 -0.50 21.46 1.69
C SER A 99 -1.76 20.64 1.98
N THR A 100 -2.51 20.24 0.94
CA THR A 100 -3.78 19.53 1.06
C THR A 100 -3.66 18.05 0.76
N LEU A 101 -2.57 17.63 0.11
CA LEU A 101 -2.32 16.25 -0.28
C LEU A 101 -1.07 15.68 0.38
N ASP A 102 -1.15 14.42 0.78
CA ASP A 102 0.01 13.63 1.19
C ASP A 102 0.03 12.33 0.41
N PHE A 103 1.18 11.98 -0.16
CA PHE A 103 1.32 10.73 -0.90
C PHE A 103 2.74 10.18 -0.84
N ASN A 104 2.86 8.89 -1.09
CA ASN A 104 4.13 8.19 -1.14
C ASN A 104 4.12 7.12 -2.23
N VAL A 105 5.30 6.80 -2.74
CA VAL A 105 5.52 5.82 -3.81
C VAL A 105 6.64 4.87 -3.43
N SER A 106 6.50 3.62 -3.84
CA SER A 106 7.59 2.63 -3.79
C SER A 106 7.54 1.77 -5.04
N HIS A 107 8.68 1.24 -5.46
CA HIS A 107 8.75 0.38 -6.64
C HIS A 107 9.87 -0.66 -6.50
N GLN A 108 9.61 -1.89 -6.91
CA GLN A 108 10.62 -2.95 -6.97
C GLN A 108 10.21 -4.00 -8.00
N ALA A 109 11.20 -4.53 -8.72
CA ALA A 109 11.08 -5.73 -9.56
C ALA A 109 9.88 -5.80 -10.51
N GLY A 110 9.46 -4.66 -11.09
CA GLY A 110 8.39 -4.61 -12.08
C GLY A 110 7.04 -4.10 -11.56
N LEU A 111 6.94 -3.77 -10.27
CA LEU A 111 5.76 -3.16 -9.69
C LEU A 111 6.07 -1.77 -9.15
N THR A 112 5.19 -0.82 -9.43
CA THR A 112 5.19 0.51 -8.83
C THR A 112 3.91 0.73 -8.06
N LEU A 113 4.04 1.05 -6.77
CA LEU A 113 2.95 1.33 -5.85
C LEU A 113 2.84 2.82 -5.54
N PHE A 114 1.63 3.22 -5.19
CA PHE A 114 1.27 4.56 -4.77
C PHE A 114 0.28 4.48 -3.60
N ALA A 115 0.46 5.34 -2.60
CA ALA A 115 -0.51 5.55 -1.54
C ALA A 115 -0.73 7.05 -1.36
N GLY A 116 -1.99 7.49 -1.27
CA GLY A 116 -2.34 8.90 -1.20
C GLY A 116 -3.53 9.19 -0.29
N THR A 117 -3.48 10.33 0.37
CA THR A 117 -4.53 10.86 1.22
C THR A 117 -4.61 12.38 1.10
N ARG A 118 -5.72 12.95 1.54
CA ARG A 118 -5.99 14.39 1.47
C ARG A 118 -6.50 14.92 2.80
N ALA A 119 -6.35 16.21 3.01
CA ALA A 119 -6.95 16.90 4.15
C ALA A 119 -8.48 16.78 4.09
N ALA A 120 -9.09 16.66 5.26
CA ALA A 120 -10.54 16.73 5.37
C ALA A 120 -11.03 18.12 4.95
N THR A 121 -12.15 18.19 4.24
CA THR A 121 -12.84 19.47 4.03
C THR A 121 -13.29 19.99 5.38
N ALA A 122 -12.98 21.25 5.71
CA ALA A 122 -13.39 21.86 6.96
C ALA A 122 -14.92 21.94 7.01
N HIS A 123 -15.58 20.93 7.56
CA HIS A 123 -16.94 21.07 8.03
C HIS A 123 -16.94 22.04 9.22
N SER A 124 -18.06 22.73 9.42
CA SER A 124 -18.31 23.91 10.27
C SER A 124 -17.99 23.80 11.77
N THR A 125 -17.13 22.87 12.17
CA THR A 125 -16.61 22.65 13.52
C THR A 125 -15.12 23.01 13.61
N GLY A 126 -14.79 24.29 13.38
CA GLY A 126 -13.72 25.09 14.00
C GLY A 126 -12.26 24.60 14.16
N GLU A 127 -11.92 23.33 13.96
CA GLU A 127 -10.57 22.79 14.16
C GLU A 127 -10.09 22.13 12.86
N SER A 128 -9.02 22.69 12.29
CA SER A 128 -8.30 22.08 11.17
C SER A 128 -7.72 20.75 11.63
N GLN A 129 -8.36 19.64 11.30
CA GLN A 129 -7.73 18.33 11.43
C GLN A 129 -6.52 18.32 10.49
N GLY A 130 -5.31 18.10 11.05
CA GLY A 130 -4.07 18.14 10.28
C GLY A 130 -4.06 17.13 9.13
N LEU A 131 -3.29 17.42 8.07
CA LEU A 131 -3.11 16.52 6.93
C LEU A 131 -2.55 15.16 7.41
N PRO A 132 -3.24 14.03 7.17
CA PRO A 132 -2.71 12.72 7.49
C PRO A 132 -1.43 12.43 6.69
N ARG A 133 -0.55 11.60 7.23
CA ARG A 133 0.71 11.21 6.59
C ARG A 133 0.67 9.75 6.17
N VAL A 134 1.22 9.43 5.01
CA VAL A 134 1.27 8.06 4.46
C VAL A 134 2.65 7.68 3.95
N GLY A 135 3.02 6.42 4.17
CA GLY A 135 4.17 5.76 3.56
C GLY A 135 3.78 4.38 3.05
N ILE A 136 4.36 3.96 1.94
CA ILE A 136 4.15 2.64 1.35
C ILE A 136 5.49 2.05 0.95
N ASP A 137 5.64 0.75 1.12
CA ASP A 137 6.81 0.03 0.66
C ASP A 137 6.48 -1.34 0.07
N ILE A 138 7.29 -1.77 -0.88
CA ILE A 138 7.23 -3.08 -1.51
C ILE A 138 8.56 -3.78 -1.33
N ALA A 139 8.50 -5.03 -0.90
CA ALA A 139 9.64 -5.92 -0.76
C ALA A 139 9.43 -7.17 -1.61
N CYS A 140 10.36 -7.45 -2.52
CA CYS A 140 10.41 -8.72 -3.25
C CYS A 140 11.17 -9.78 -2.45
N VAL A 141 10.50 -10.88 -2.06
CA VAL A 141 11.09 -11.92 -1.21
C VAL A 141 12.10 -12.81 -1.94
N ASP A 142 12.03 -12.85 -3.28
CA ASP A 142 12.93 -13.63 -4.13
C ASP A 142 14.15 -12.82 -4.62
N GLU A 143 14.37 -11.61 -4.08
CA GLU A 143 15.53 -10.76 -4.39
C GLU A 143 16.89 -11.50 -4.32
N PRO A 144 17.17 -12.39 -3.34
CA PRO A 144 18.43 -13.13 -3.29
C PRO A 144 18.68 -13.98 -4.54
N SER A 145 17.64 -14.69 -5.01
CA SER A 145 17.71 -15.54 -6.22
C SER A 145 17.91 -14.69 -7.47
N ARG A 146 17.28 -13.51 -7.54
CA ARG A 146 17.36 -12.58 -8.67
C ARG A 146 18.76 -11.96 -8.85
N ARG A 147 19.55 -11.83 -7.78
CA ARG A 147 20.93 -11.32 -7.86
C ARG A 147 21.97 -12.34 -8.36
N ARG A 148 21.54 -13.54 -8.78
CA ARG A 148 22.37 -14.63 -9.37
C ARG A 148 23.52 -15.17 -8.51
N SER A 149 23.92 -14.50 -7.42
CA SER A 149 25.08 -14.86 -6.60
C SER A 149 24.73 -15.47 -5.23
N ASN A 150 23.50 -15.32 -4.73
CA ASN A 150 23.10 -15.83 -3.42
C ASN A 150 21.91 -16.80 -3.54
N ARG A 151 22.05 -17.99 -2.97
CA ARG A 151 20.90 -18.90 -2.80
C ARG A 151 20.08 -18.42 -1.60
N PRO A 152 18.74 -18.52 -1.63
CA PRO A 152 17.92 -18.21 -0.46
C PRO A 152 18.32 -19.13 0.71
N PRO A 153 18.25 -18.63 1.96
CA PRO A 153 18.49 -19.44 3.15
C PRO A 153 17.67 -20.74 3.16
N LYS A 154 18.33 -21.89 3.34
CA LYS A 154 17.68 -23.21 3.43
C LYS A 154 17.73 -23.80 4.84
N THR A 155 18.54 -23.25 5.72
CA THR A 155 18.69 -23.65 7.12
C THR A 155 18.43 -22.45 8.04
N LEU A 156 18.15 -22.70 9.32
CA LEU A 156 18.01 -21.63 10.31
C LEU A 156 19.35 -20.94 10.57
N ALA A 157 20.47 -21.65 10.41
CA ALA A 157 21.81 -21.07 10.48
C ALA A 157 22.06 -20.11 9.31
N ASP A 158 21.71 -20.49 8.07
CA ASP A 158 21.82 -19.60 6.91
C ASP A 158 20.95 -18.36 7.08
N LEU A 159 19.73 -18.54 7.60
CA LEU A 159 18.82 -17.42 7.89
C LEU A 159 19.43 -16.48 8.94
N ALA A 160 20.02 -17.02 10.01
CA ALA A 160 20.66 -16.21 11.03
C ALA A 160 21.81 -15.37 10.46
N ASN A 161 22.69 -15.99 9.66
CA ASN A 161 23.79 -15.29 8.99
C ASN A 161 23.29 -14.22 8.02
N PHE A 162 22.21 -14.50 7.28
CA PHE A 162 21.57 -13.55 6.37
C PHE A 162 21.05 -12.31 7.12
N VAL A 163 20.46 -12.51 8.30
CA VAL A 163 19.80 -11.43 9.05
C VAL A 163 20.79 -10.63 9.92
N ASP A 164 21.92 -11.22 10.30
CA ASP A 164 22.92 -10.59 11.17
C ASP A 164 23.58 -9.33 10.59
N VAL A 165 23.55 -9.16 9.26
CA VAL A 165 24.03 -7.94 8.60
C VAL A 165 23.11 -6.74 8.80
N PHE A 166 21.88 -6.94 9.30
CA PHE A 166 20.87 -5.89 9.48
C PHE A 166 20.70 -5.45 10.94
N THR A 167 21.70 -5.72 11.79
CA THR A 167 21.72 -5.30 13.21
C THR A 167 21.71 -3.78 13.41
N ASP A 168 21.98 -3.01 12.35
CA ASP A 168 21.86 -1.56 12.34
C ASP A 168 20.45 -1.01 12.12
N VAL A 169 19.53 -1.86 11.66
CA VAL A 169 18.15 -1.48 11.30
C VAL A 169 17.14 -2.20 12.20
N LEU A 170 17.39 -3.47 12.49
CA LEU A 170 16.48 -4.34 13.24
C LEU A 170 16.80 -4.33 14.73
N SER A 171 15.77 -4.34 15.57
CA SER A 171 15.94 -4.47 17.01
C SER A 171 16.41 -5.88 17.39
N PRO A 172 17.06 -6.08 18.56
CA PRO A 172 17.41 -7.40 19.06
C PRO A 172 16.23 -8.37 19.12
N ARG A 173 15.03 -7.88 19.42
CA ARG A 173 13.80 -8.68 19.46
C ARG A 173 13.35 -9.09 18.07
N GLU A 174 13.36 -8.18 17.11
CA GLU A 174 13.01 -8.48 15.72
C GLU A 174 13.98 -9.51 15.13
N LEU A 175 15.29 -9.32 15.33
CA LEU A 175 16.32 -10.27 14.94
C LEU A 175 16.06 -11.66 15.54
N ALA A 176 15.82 -11.75 16.85
CA ALA A 176 15.55 -13.04 17.51
C ALA A 176 14.28 -13.71 16.96
N THR A 177 13.25 -12.92 16.66
CA THR A 177 11.97 -13.42 16.12
C THR A 177 12.14 -13.95 14.69
N ILE A 178 12.92 -13.25 13.86
CA ILE A 178 13.21 -13.70 12.49
C ILE A 178 14.04 -14.98 12.51
N LYS A 179 15.10 -15.03 13.32
CA LYS A 179 16.00 -16.18 13.44
C LYS A 179 15.32 -17.44 13.97
N ASN A 180 14.22 -17.30 14.72
CA ASN A 180 13.42 -18.40 15.23
C ASN A 180 11.92 -18.19 14.93
N PRO A 181 11.49 -18.43 13.68
CA PRO A 181 10.15 -18.04 13.22
C PRO A 181 9.04 -19.00 13.67
N TYR A 182 9.37 -20.10 14.35
CA TYR A 182 8.41 -21.17 14.68
C TYR A 182 7.19 -20.65 15.46
N LEU A 183 7.40 -19.79 16.46
CA LEU A 183 6.30 -19.23 17.25
C LEU A 183 5.39 -18.32 16.40
N THR A 184 5.97 -17.58 15.46
CA THR A 184 5.23 -16.73 14.53
C THR A 184 4.42 -17.56 13.55
N LEU A 185 4.98 -18.64 13.00
CA LEU A 185 4.26 -19.58 12.14
C LEU A 185 3.10 -20.27 12.88
N LYS A 186 3.34 -20.70 14.12
CA LYS A 186 2.29 -21.27 14.98
C LYS A 186 1.15 -20.27 15.25
N LEU A 187 1.50 -18.99 15.47
CA LEU A 187 0.51 -17.93 15.63
C LEU A 187 -0.30 -17.71 14.35
N ALA A 188 0.37 -17.67 13.18
CA ALA A 188 -0.29 -17.51 11.89
C ALA A 188 -1.35 -18.59 11.65
N ARG A 189 -1.04 -19.86 11.97
CA ARG A 189 -2.00 -20.98 11.92
C ARG A 189 -3.16 -20.80 12.89
N LYS A 190 -2.88 -20.41 14.13
CA LYS A 190 -3.90 -20.17 15.15
C LYS A 190 -4.90 -19.08 14.73
N LEU A 191 -4.42 -18.06 14.02
CA LEU A 191 -5.24 -16.97 13.49
C LEU A 191 -5.94 -17.33 12.17
N GLY A 192 -5.72 -18.52 11.61
CA GLY A 192 -6.25 -18.92 10.31
C GLY A 192 -5.61 -18.18 9.12
N LEU A 193 -4.46 -17.54 9.33
CA LEU A 193 -3.73 -16.79 8.31
C LEU A 193 -2.78 -17.69 7.50
N SER A 194 -2.33 -18.81 8.08
CA SER A 194 -1.56 -19.85 7.39
C SER A 194 -2.33 -21.16 7.36
N LYS A 195 -2.41 -21.78 6.18
CA LYS A 195 -3.02 -23.12 5.98
C LYS A 195 -1.97 -24.24 5.96
N SER A 196 -0.71 -23.92 6.22
CA SER A 196 0.40 -24.88 6.18
C SER A 196 0.22 -25.99 7.22
N ASP A 197 0.54 -27.23 6.84
CA ASP A 197 0.49 -28.40 7.72
C ASP A 197 1.70 -28.43 8.68
N PRO A 198 1.49 -28.43 10.01
CA PRO A 198 2.57 -28.53 10.99
C PRO A 198 3.47 -29.76 10.83
N SER A 199 2.98 -30.86 10.25
CA SER A 199 3.78 -32.06 9.99
C SER A 199 4.91 -31.83 8.98
N ARG A 200 4.80 -30.76 8.17
CA ARG A 200 5.77 -30.36 7.15
C ARG A 200 6.79 -29.34 7.64
N ASP A 201 6.74 -28.96 8.92
CA ASP A 201 7.70 -28.03 9.52
C ASP A 201 9.08 -28.67 9.59
N ASN A 202 9.86 -28.49 8.53
CA ASN A 202 11.28 -28.78 8.50
C ASN A 202 12.09 -27.47 8.48
N GLU A 203 13.41 -27.60 8.53
CA GLU A 203 14.30 -26.44 8.61
C GLU A 203 14.18 -25.52 7.38
N GLU A 204 13.97 -26.07 6.19
CA GLU A 204 13.82 -25.31 4.94
C GLU A 204 12.53 -24.50 4.92
N VAL A 205 11.41 -25.10 5.36
CA VAL A 205 10.12 -24.40 5.51
C VAL A 205 10.22 -23.26 6.51
N LEU A 206 10.87 -23.51 7.66
CA LEU A 206 11.08 -22.48 8.67
C LEU A 206 12.03 -21.38 8.18
N ALA A 207 13.11 -21.72 7.47
CA ALA A 207 14.03 -20.75 6.88
C ALA A 207 13.32 -19.86 5.84
N ALA A 208 12.55 -20.45 4.93
CA ALA A 208 11.78 -19.72 3.93
C ALA A 208 10.73 -18.79 4.58
N TYR A 209 10.01 -19.28 5.59
CA TYR A 209 9.09 -18.45 6.37
C TYR A 209 9.81 -17.30 7.08
N GLY A 210 10.99 -17.57 7.64
CA GLY A 210 11.85 -16.56 8.27
C GLY A 210 12.32 -15.47 7.31
N VAL A 211 12.69 -15.82 6.07
CA VAL A 211 12.98 -14.84 5.00
C VAL A 211 11.76 -13.97 4.71
N ARG A 212 10.58 -14.57 4.59
CA ARG A 212 9.33 -13.84 4.36
C ARG A 212 8.98 -12.91 5.52
N LEU A 213 9.22 -13.34 6.75
CA LEU A 213 9.08 -12.53 7.96
C LEU A 213 10.07 -11.38 8.01
N PHE A 214 11.33 -11.59 7.62
CA PHE A 214 12.32 -10.53 7.47
C PHE A 214 11.83 -9.43 6.53
N TYR A 215 11.41 -9.80 5.31
CA TYR A 215 10.93 -8.83 4.32
C TYR A 215 9.63 -8.13 4.76
N SER A 216 8.78 -8.79 5.55
CA SER A 216 7.61 -8.16 6.18
C SER A 216 8.01 -7.05 7.15
N ILE A 217 8.96 -7.31 8.05
CA ILE A 217 9.46 -6.32 9.02
C ILE A 217 10.24 -5.21 8.30
N TRP A 218 11.03 -5.55 7.27
CA TRP A 218 11.75 -4.60 6.44
C TRP A 218 10.79 -3.60 5.77
N ALA A 219 9.76 -4.12 5.06
CA ALA A 219 8.77 -3.29 4.41
C ALA A 219 8.01 -2.40 5.42
N LEU A 220 7.70 -2.91 6.62
CA LEU A 220 7.08 -2.11 7.68
C LEU A 220 7.97 -0.94 8.14
N LYS A 221 9.27 -1.18 8.34
CA LYS A 221 10.22 -0.11 8.70
C LYS A 221 10.34 0.93 7.60
N GLU A 222 10.51 0.49 6.35
CA GLU A 222 10.56 1.39 5.19
C GLU A 222 9.28 2.21 5.04
N ALA A 223 8.10 1.59 5.12
CA ALA A 223 6.83 2.29 5.02
C ALA A 223 6.67 3.32 6.15
N TYR A 224 7.06 2.97 7.39
CA TYR A 224 7.00 3.90 8.52
C TYR A 224 7.95 5.09 8.35
N LEU A 225 9.19 4.85 7.91
CA LEU A 225 10.19 5.89 7.66
C LEU A 225 9.76 6.81 6.51
N LYS A 226 9.23 6.24 5.42
CA LYS A 226 8.65 6.99 4.30
C LYS A 226 7.45 7.84 4.70
N MET A 227 6.67 7.38 5.67
CA MET A 227 5.55 8.12 6.24
C MET A 227 6.04 9.33 7.04
N THR A 228 7.03 9.15 7.92
CA THR A 228 7.57 10.26 8.74
C THR A 228 8.44 11.22 7.93
N GLY A 229 9.03 10.74 6.83
CA GLY A 229 10.01 11.48 6.03
C GLY A 229 11.44 11.27 6.51
N ASP A 230 11.65 10.39 7.49
CA ASP A 230 12.98 10.02 7.96
C ASP A 230 13.58 8.97 7.02
N GLY A 231 14.89 9.06 6.74
CA GLY A 231 15.59 8.03 5.97
C GLY A 231 16.03 6.84 6.84
N LEU A 232 16.57 5.80 6.21
CA LEU A 232 17.22 4.66 6.90
C LEU A 232 18.35 5.06 7.86
N LEU A 233 18.87 6.29 7.75
CA LEU A 233 19.88 6.86 8.65
C LEU A 233 19.28 7.44 9.94
N ALA A 234 17.98 7.29 10.17
CA ALA A 234 17.33 7.64 11.41
C ALA A 234 18.02 6.93 12.58
N THR A 235 18.60 7.70 13.50
CA THR A 235 19.33 7.15 14.66
C THR A 235 18.45 6.31 15.59
N TRP A 236 17.14 6.46 15.49
CA TRP A 236 16.11 5.79 16.28
C TRP A 236 15.52 4.54 15.59
N ILE A 237 15.97 4.17 14.39
CA ILE A 237 15.39 3.06 13.59
C ILE A 237 15.40 1.71 14.33
N LYS A 238 16.42 1.47 15.17
CA LYS A 238 16.52 0.26 16.01
C LYS A 238 15.50 0.26 17.15
N ASP A 239 15.08 1.44 17.60
CA ASP A 239 14.12 1.62 18.69
C ASP A 239 12.68 1.49 18.19
N LEU A 240 12.45 1.66 16.88
CA LEU A 240 11.18 1.35 16.23
C LEU A 240 11.04 -0.18 16.11
N GLU A 241 10.17 -0.75 16.94
CA GLU A 241 9.89 -2.18 16.95
C GLU A 241 8.49 -2.48 16.45
N PHE A 242 8.38 -3.47 15.56
CA PHE A 242 7.11 -4.10 15.21
C PHE A 242 6.97 -5.46 15.91
N THR A 243 5.85 -5.67 16.58
CA THR A 243 5.51 -6.95 17.20
C THR A 243 4.15 -7.45 16.72
N ASN A 244 3.88 -8.73 16.96
CA ASN A 244 2.71 -9.41 16.38
C ASN A 244 2.71 -9.39 14.84
N VAL A 245 3.88 -9.36 14.21
CA VAL A 245 4.03 -9.40 12.75
C VAL A 245 3.81 -10.83 12.27
N VAL A 246 2.85 -11.02 11.38
CA VAL A 246 2.62 -12.27 10.65
C VAL A 246 2.82 -11.96 9.16
N PRO A 247 3.76 -12.64 8.47
CA PRO A 247 3.95 -12.44 7.04
C PRO A 247 2.68 -12.91 6.29
N PRO A 248 2.15 -12.12 5.33
CA PRO A 248 0.99 -12.52 4.55
C PRO A 248 1.34 -13.71 3.65
N GLU A 249 0.50 -14.74 3.55
CA GLU A 249 0.76 -15.92 2.71
C GLU A 249 0.94 -15.55 1.23
N PRO A 250 1.78 -16.28 0.47
CA PRO A 250 1.83 -16.19 -0.99
C PRO A 250 0.45 -16.36 -1.62
N VAL A 251 0.19 -15.62 -2.70
CA VAL A 251 -1.00 -15.79 -3.54
C VAL A 251 -0.57 -16.48 -4.82
N GLU A 252 -1.12 -17.67 -5.08
CA GLU A 252 -0.90 -18.35 -6.36
C GLU A 252 -1.71 -17.64 -7.45
N GLU A 253 -1.07 -17.31 -8.58
CA GLU A 253 -1.78 -16.80 -9.75
C GLU A 253 -2.78 -17.86 -10.24
N LEU A 254 -4.08 -17.57 -10.11
CA LEU A 254 -5.06 -18.23 -10.98
C LEU A 254 -4.84 -17.63 -12.36
N GLY A 255 -4.22 -18.38 -13.29
CA GLY A 255 -3.75 -17.94 -14.61
C GLY A 255 -4.79 -17.40 -15.61
N SER A 256 -5.75 -16.60 -15.14
CA SER A 256 -6.68 -15.81 -15.95
C SER A 256 -6.22 -14.35 -15.92
N PRO A 257 -5.89 -13.74 -17.08
CA PRO A 257 -5.38 -12.36 -17.17
C PRO A 257 -6.43 -11.29 -16.85
N VAL A 258 -7.64 -11.68 -16.43
CA VAL A 258 -8.81 -10.81 -16.42
C VAL A 258 -9.02 -10.09 -15.08
N TYR A 259 -8.42 -10.55 -13.96
CA TYR A 259 -8.77 -10.03 -12.63
C TYR A 259 -7.58 -9.78 -11.71
N SER A 260 -7.06 -8.56 -11.71
CA SER A 260 -5.91 -8.15 -10.91
C SER A 260 -6.15 -8.07 -9.39
N VAL A 261 -7.41 -8.05 -8.95
CA VAL A 261 -7.80 -8.11 -7.52
C VAL A 261 -7.54 -9.51 -6.92
N GLN A 262 -7.55 -10.56 -7.74
CA GLN A 262 -7.36 -11.94 -7.27
C GLN A 262 -5.90 -12.27 -6.92
N ASN A 263 -4.96 -11.44 -7.37
CA ASN A 263 -3.53 -11.59 -7.09
C ASN A 263 -3.12 -11.01 -5.73
N TRP A 264 -4.04 -10.32 -5.02
CA TRP A 264 -3.78 -9.74 -3.69
C TRP A 264 -4.26 -10.66 -2.57
N GLY A 265 -3.43 -10.80 -1.54
CA GLY A 265 -3.74 -11.61 -0.37
C GLY A 265 -4.68 -10.90 0.60
N ARG A 266 -5.09 -11.61 1.65
CA ARG A 266 -5.83 -11.01 2.76
C ARG A 266 -4.92 -10.02 3.51
N PRO A 267 -5.32 -8.77 3.74
CA PRO A 267 -4.49 -7.86 4.51
C PRO A 267 -4.44 -8.21 5.99
N TYR A 268 -3.32 -7.86 6.62
CA TYR A 268 -3.06 -8.07 8.04
C TYR A 268 -2.68 -6.74 8.72
N SER A 269 -3.46 -6.32 9.71
CA SER A 269 -3.32 -5.02 10.39
C SER A 269 -3.13 -5.12 11.91
N ASP A 270 -3.14 -6.32 12.50
CA ASP A 270 -2.99 -6.52 13.96
C ASP A 270 -1.53 -6.36 14.45
N ILE A 271 -0.74 -5.54 13.76
CA ILE A 271 0.66 -5.29 14.07
C ILE A 271 0.75 -4.22 15.14
N LYS A 272 1.58 -4.43 16.15
CA LYS A 272 1.83 -3.49 17.24
C LYS A 272 3.13 -2.75 17.00
N ILE A 273 3.10 -1.44 17.24
CA ILE A 273 4.23 -0.55 17.03
C ILE A 273 4.68 -0.02 18.40
N SER A 274 5.99 0.01 18.64
CA SER A 274 6.57 0.73 19.77
C SER A 274 7.85 1.43 19.39
N ILE A 275 8.13 2.59 20.01
CA ILE A 275 9.38 3.32 19.86
C ILE A 275 10.03 3.41 21.24
N GLY A 276 11.24 2.86 21.38
CA GLY A 276 11.94 2.82 22.68
C GLY A 276 11.14 2.08 23.76
N GLY A 277 10.35 1.07 23.36
CA GLY A 277 9.44 0.32 24.22
C GLY A 277 8.12 1.01 24.55
N ILE A 278 7.89 2.25 24.09
CA ILE A 278 6.63 2.97 24.28
C ILE A 278 5.66 2.62 23.15
N PRO A 279 4.48 2.04 23.43
CA PRO A 279 3.49 1.74 22.39
C PRO A 279 3.05 2.99 21.62
N ASN A 280 3.02 2.88 20.29
CA ASN A 280 2.54 3.92 19.40
C ASN A 280 1.19 3.53 18.78
N TYR A 281 0.12 4.23 19.14
CA TYR A 281 -1.23 4.02 18.62
C TYR A 281 -1.69 5.09 17.61
N SER A 282 -0.85 6.08 17.33
CA SER A 282 -1.17 7.15 16.37
C SER A 282 -0.91 6.75 14.91
N VAL A 283 -0.36 5.55 14.70
CA VAL A 283 -0.01 4.99 13.41
C VAL A 283 -0.72 3.66 13.22
N ARG A 284 -1.37 3.50 12.08
CA ARG A 284 -1.90 2.23 11.60
C ARG A 284 -0.96 1.70 10.53
N VAL A 285 -0.72 0.39 10.55
CA VAL A 285 0.03 -0.31 9.50
C VAL A 285 -0.78 -1.49 8.95
N GLN A 286 -0.46 -1.89 7.72
CA GLN A 286 -1.02 -3.09 7.10
C GLN A 286 0.04 -3.77 6.25
N LEU A 287 0.03 -5.10 6.29
CA LEU A 287 0.74 -5.97 5.36
C LEU A 287 -0.24 -6.64 4.40
N VAL A 288 0.14 -6.76 3.14
CA VAL A 288 -0.59 -7.54 2.15
C VAL A 288 0.40 -8.19 1.18
N SER A 289 0.11 -9.40 0.73
CA SER A 289 0.89 -10.05 -0.34
C SER A 289 0.32 -9.70 -1.70
N PHE A 290 1.21 -9.64 -2.69
CA PHE A 290 0.84 -9.67 -4.09
C PHE A 290 1.60 -10.80 -4.75
N GLU A 291 0.86 -11.70 -5.41
CA GLU A 291 1.39 -12.94 -5.98
C GLU A 291 2.22 -13.71 -4.93
N THR A 292 3.20 -14.49 -5.38
CA THR A 292 4.08 -15.25 -4.49
C THR A 292 5.19 -14.40 -3.90
N ASP A 293 5.64 -13.40 -4.64
CA ASP A 293 6.96 -12.81 -4.48
C ASP A 293 6.97 -11.45 -3.77
N TYR A 294 5.81 -10.81 -3.60
CA TYR A 294 5.76 -9.44 -3.10
C TYR A 294 5.05 -9.34 -1.76
N ILE A 295 5.63 -8.52 -0.90
CA ILE A 295 5.02 -8.05 0.34
C ILE A 295 4.92 -6.54 0.26
N VAL A 296 3.74 -6.02 0.53
CA VAL A 296 3.46 -4.59 0.58
C VAL A 296 3.13 -4.20 2.01
N ALA A 297 3.82 -3.17 2.49
CA ALA A 297 3.53 -2.52 3.76
C ALA A 297 2.98 -1.12 3.50
N THR A 298 1.94 -0.73 4.22
CA THR A 298 1.46 0.65 4.26
C THR A 298 1.44 1.13 5.70
N ALA A 299 1.89 2.35 5.94
CA ALA A 299 1.84 3.03 7.22
C ALA A 299 1.12 4.37 7.04
N ALA A 300 0.18 4.69 7.93
CA ALA A 300 -0.44 6.00 7.94
C ALA A 300 -0.61 6.53 9.36
N SER A 301 -0.48 7.86 9.51
CA SER A 301 -0.67 8.57 10.77
C SER A 301 -1.59 9.77 10.59
N GLY A 302 -2.14 10.26 11.69
CA GLY A 302 -3.06 11.39 11.68
C GLY A 302 -4.54 10.99 11.57
N PRO A 303 -5.43 11.99 11.40
CA PRO A 303 -6.86 11.79 11.51
C PRO A 303 -7.43 10.78 10.51
N ASN A 304 -8.43 10.02 10.95
CA ASN A 304 -9.20 9.00 10.21
C ASN A 304 -8.42 7.76 9.74
N ILE A 305 -7.22 7.92 9.20
CA ILE A 305 -6.46 6.82 8.59
C ILE A 305 -5.37 6.26 9.52
N GLY A 306 -4.88 7.04 10.49
CA GLY A 306 -3.77 6.65 11.35
C GLY A 306 -4.16 6.14 12.73
N ALA A 307 -5.25 6.64 13.31
CA ALA A 307 -5.69 6.23 14.64
C ALA A 307 -6.45 4.89 14.60
N VAL A 308 -5.90 3.90 15.28
CA VAL A 308 -6.53 2.57 15.47
C VAL A 308 -7.64 2.70 16.51
N SER A 309 -8.89 2.96 16.09
CA SER A 309 -10.02 2.83 17.02
C SER A 309 -10.18 1.35 17.40
N ARG A 310 -9.92 1.02 18.68
CA ARG A 310 -9.95 -0.35 19.24
C ARG A 310 -11.27 -1.11 19.01
N GLN A 311 -12.33 -0.44 18.57
CA GLN A 311 -13.67 -1.00 18.43
C GLN A 311 -14.05 -1.37 16.98
N VAL A 312 -13.30 -0.93 15.95
CA VAL A 312 -13.74 -1.04 14.54
C VAL A 312 -13.04 -2.18 13.76
N ILE A 313 -11.94 -2.73 14.27
CA ILE A 313 -11.06 -3.61 13.46
C ILE A 313 -11.56 -5.07 13.36
N VAL A 314 -12.51 -5.46 14.21
CA VAL A 314 -13.02 -6.83 14.20
C VAL A 314 -14.23 -6.92 13.25
N GLY A 315 -13.96 -6.94 11.95
CA GLY A 315 -14.94 -7.35 10.93
C GLY A 315 -15.09 -6.47 9.69
N ASP A 316 -14.51 -5.27 9.66
CA ASP A 316 -14.75 -4.29 8.58
C ASP A 316 -13.61 -4.14 7.55
N SER A 317 -12.48 -4.85 7.73
CA SER A 317 -11.37 -4.91 6.75
C SER A 317 -11.67 -5.80 5.54
N ASP A 318 -12.94 -5.85 5.17
CA ASP A 318 -13.57 -7.01 4.59
C ASP A 318 -13.90 -6.73 3.11
N HIS A 319 -13.96 -5.46 2.71
CA HIS A 319 -13.80 -5.01 1.30
C HIS A 319 -12.42 -5.39 0.72
N HIS A 320 -11.51 -5.91 1.53
CA HIS A 320 -10.22 -6.44 1.10
C HIS A 320 -10.20 -7.93 0.76
N LEU A 321 -11.33 -8.63 0.86
CA LEU A 321 -11.40 -10.03 0.46
C LEU A 321 -11.67 -10.11 -1.05
N PRO A 322 -10.79 -10.76 -1.85
CA PRO A 322 -10.97 -10.92 -3.30
C PRO A 322 -12.28 -11.63 -3.73
N GLY A 323 -13.06 -12.14 -2.78
CA GLY A 323 -14.31 -12.86 -3.00
C GLY A 323 -15.60 -12.05 -2.81
N CYS A 324 -15.54 -10.79 -2.37
CA CYS A 324 -16.73 -9.91 -2.36
C CYS A 324 -16.82 -9.14 -3.69
N ILE A 325 -17.12 -9.85 -4.77
CA ILE A 325 -17.80 -9.26 -5.93
C ILE A 325 -19.09 -10.06 -6.08
N THR A 326 -20.04 -9.79 -5.19
CA THR A 326 -21.37 -10.39 -5.29
C THR A 326 -22.28 -9.43 -6.04
N THR A 327 -22.36 -9.55 -7.35
CA THR A 327 -23.56 -9.14 -8.09
C THR A 327 -24.50 -10.34 -8.17
N PRO A 328 -25.63 -10.35 -7.43
CA PRO A 328 -26.81 -11.06 -7.86
C PRO A 328 -27.68 -10.08 -8.65
N ASP A 329 -27.43 -9.96 -9.97
CA ASP A 329 -28.47 -9.49 -10.87
C ASP A 329 -29.30 -10.72 -11.27
N PRO A 330 -30.59 -10.81 -10.93
CA PRO A 330 -31.43 -11.95 -11.31
C PRO A 330 -31.71 -12.04 -12.82
N GLU A 331 -31.33 -11.04 -13.63
CA GLU A 331 -31.61 -11.03 -15.07
C GLU A 331 -30.38 -10.91 -16.00
N ASN A 332 -29.15 -10.67 -15.49
CA ASN A 332 -27.93 -10.65 -16.30
C ASN A 332 -26.79 -11.48 -15.69
N GLU A 333 -26.15 -12.30 -16.52
CA GLU A 333 -24.93 -13.05 -16.18
C GLU A 333 -23.85 -12.15 -15.57
N HIS A 334 -23.16 -12.70 -14.56
CA HIS A 334 -22.06 -12.13 -13.78
C HIS A 334 -21.12 -11.16 -14.54
N GLN A 335 -21.47 -9.88 -14.60
CA GLN A 335 -20.55 -8.85 -15.07
C GLN A 335 -19.63 -8.45 -13.91
N ASN A 336 -18.40 -8.99 -13.95
CA ASN A 336 -17.30 -8.54 -13.11
C ASN A 336 -16.91 -7.11 -13.53
N VAL A 337 -17.54 -6.10 -12.93
CA VAL A 337 -17.28 -4.70 -13.24
C VAL A 337 -15.98 -4.25 -12.56
N ARG A 338 -15.00 -3.81 -13.36
CA ARG A 338 -13.78 -3.16 -12.86
C ARG A 338 -14.16 -1.87 -12.12
N VAL A 339 -13.81 -1.77 -10.84
CA VAL A 339 -13.97 -0.54 -10.06
C VAL A 339 -12.86 0.44 -10.42
N ALA A 340 -13.22 1.55 -11.06
CA ALA A 340 -12.26 2.59 -11.45
C ALA A 340 -11.52 3.18 -10.22
N PRO A 341 -10.19 3.39 -10.30
CA PRO A 341 -9.43 4.13 -9.30
C PRO A 341 -9.93 5.57 -9.17
N LEU A 342 -10.26 5.98 -7.94
CA LEU A 342 -10.80 7.31 -7.64
C LEU A 342 -10.21 7.90 -6.36
N ALA A 343 -9.54 9.05 -6.47
CA ALA A 343 -8.90 9.75 -5.35
C ALA A 343 -9.87 10.39 -4.35
N LEU A 344 -11.13 10.61 -4.77
CA LEU A 344 -12.09 11.45 -4.07
C LEU A 344 -13.10 10.68 -3.20
N ARG A 345 -12.94 9.37 -3.04
CA ARG A 345 -13.83 8.58 -2.18
C ARG A 345 -13.78 9.07 -0.73
N THR A 346 -14.90 8.91 -0.03
CA THR A 346 -15.05 9.28 1.39
C THR A 346 -15.76 8.17 2.18
N ILE A 347 -15.52 8.19 3.49
CA ILE A 347 -16.28 7.34 4.43
C ILE A 347 -17.76 7.71 4.36
N GLY A 348 -18.63 6.70 4.29
CA GLY A 348 -20.08 6.84 4.20
C GLY A 348 -20.65 6.80 2.78
N GLU A 349 -19.81 6.89 1.74
CA GLU A 349 -20.21 6.58 0.36
C GLU A 349 -20.57 5.11 0.19
N GLN A 350 -21.29 4.78 -0.88
CA GLN A 350 -21.57 3.40 -1.24
C GLN A 350 -20.26 2.64 -1.51
N ASP A 351 -20.10 1.48 -0.89
CA ASP A 351 -18.91 0.64 -1.05
C ASP A 351 -18.95 -0.08 -2.42
N PRO A 352 -18.05 0.22 -3.36
CA PRO A 352 -18.00 -0.45 -4.67
C PRO A 352 -17.65 -1.93 -4.59
N TRP A 353 -17.02 -2.36 -3.50
CA TRP A 353 -16.59 -3.73 -3.27
C TRP A 353 -17.60 -4.50 -2.41
N ARG A 354 -18.63 -3.85 -1.86
CA ARG A 354 -19.65 -4.50 -1.04
C ARG A 354 -21.04 -3.96 -1.32
N VAL A 355 -21.85 -4.79 -1.98
CA VAL A 355 -23.26 -4.46 -2.28
C VAL A 355 -24.03 -4.18 -0.99
N ASN A 356 -24.85 -3.12 -1.02
CA ASN A 356 -25.64 -2.64 0.12
C ASN A 356 -24.82 -2.25 1.36
N SER A 357 -23.52 -2.00 1.21
CA SER A 357 -22.65 -1.47 2.26
C SER A 357 -22.23 -0.03 1.96
N LYS A 358 -21.77 0.65 3.01
CA LYS A 358 -21.07 1.93 2.91
C LYS A 358 -19.60 1.73 3.29
N ILE A 359 -18.74 2.59 2.76
CA ILE A 359 -17.33 2.63 3.14
C ILE A 359 -17.26 3.05 4.61
N SER A 360 -16.72 2.18 5.46
CA SER A 360 -16.52 2.44 6.89
C SER A 360 -15.03 2.48 7.25
N ASP A 361 -14.23 1.57 6.71
CA ASP A 361 -12.77 1.60 6.81
C ASP A 361 -12.17 2.48 5.69
N PRO A 362 -11.47 3.58 6.02
CA PRO A 362 -10.90 4.46 5.01
C PRO A 362 -9.72 3.85 4.24
N TRP A 363 -9.16 2.73 4.69
CA TRP A 363 -8.11 2.04 3.93
C TRP A 363 -8.78 1.27 2.81
N LEU A 364 -8.80 1.80 1.59
CA LEU A 364 -9.42 1.11 0.44
C LEU A 364 -8.53 0.00 -0.11
N PRO A 365 -9.06 -1.00 -0.83
CA PRO A 365 -8.25 -2.07 -1.41
C PRO A 365 -7.20 -1.51 -2.38
N MET A 366 -6.15 -2.29 -2.61
CA MET A 366 -5.16 -1.96 -3.63
C MET A 366 -5.81 -2.08 -5.02
N GLN A 367 -5.73 -1.03 -5.86
CA GLN A 367 -6.32 -1.01 -7.19
C GLN A 367 -5.25 -0.92 -8.28
N GLU A 368 -5.40 -1.71 -9.34
CA GLU A 368 -4.57 -1.56 -10.53
C GLU A 368 -4.99 -0.32 -11.31
N VAL A 369 -4.02 0.49 -11.69
CA VAL A 369 -4.20 1.61 -12.62
C VAL A 369 -3.75 1.16 -14.01
N ASP A 370 -4.70 1.10 -14.92
CA ASP A 370 -4.45 0.79 -16.33
C ASP A 370 -4.14 2.10 -17.06
N ILE A 371 -3.00 2.15 -17.74
CA ILE A 371 -2.54 3.40 -18.35
C ILE A 371 -3.41 3.86 -19.53
N ASP A 372 -4.07 2.94 -20.22
CA ASP A 372 -4.90 3.26 -21.38
C ASP A 372 -6.34 3.59 -20.98
N ILE A 373 -6.85 2.92 -19.95
CA ILE A 373 -8.22 3.14 -19.46
C ILE A 373 -8.27 4.36 -18.52
N ASP A 374 -7.33 4.48 -17.59
CA ASP A 374 -7.40 5.47 -16.51
C ASP A 374 -6.55 6.71 -16.79
N ILE A 375 -5.29 6.50 -17.22
CA ILE A 375 -4.32 7.60 -17.34
C ILE A 375 -4.49 8.35 -18.65
N ARG A 376 -4.61 7.65 -19.77
CA ARG A 376 -4.72 8.24 -21.11
C ARG A 376 -5.78 9.34 -21.21
N PRO A 377 -7.03 9.16 -20.73
CA PRO A 377 -8.04 10.22 -20.81
C PRO A 377 -7.61 11.47 -20.04
N CYS A 378 -6.97 11.32 -18.88
CA CYS A 378 -6.48 12.45 -18.08
C CYS A 378 -5.30 13.16 -18.76
N ALA A 379 -4.31 12.38 -19.20
CA ALA A 379 -3.10 12.87 -19.83
C ALA A 379 -3.36 13.61 -21.16
N GLU A 380 -4.38 13.18 -21.90
CA GLU A 380 -4.84 13.82 -23.14
C GLU A 380 -5.90 14.91 -22.91
N GLY A 381 -6.31 15.18 -21.67
CA GLY A 381 -7.31 16.20 -21.33
C GLY A 381 -8.74 15.85 -21.76
N ARG A 382 -9.06 14.56 -21.92
CA ARG A 382 -10.36 14.02 -22.33
C ARG A 382 -11.18 13.42 -21.18
N CYS A 383 -10.67 13.44 -19.94
CA CYS A 383 -11.37 12.87 -18.79
C CYS A 383 -12.64 13.66 -18.41
N GLU A 384 -13.69 12.96 -17.99
CA GLU A 384 -14.98 13.58 -17.62
C GLU A 384 -15.07 13.94 -16.14
N HIS A 385 -14.26 13.32 -15.27
CA HIS A 385 -14.36 13.51 -13.81
C HIS A 385 -13.94 14.92 -13.34
N THR A 386 -13.29 15.72 -14.18
CA THR A 386 -12.98 17.14 -13.89
C THR A 386 -14.11 18.10 -14.25
N GLN A 387 -15.10 17.67 -15.03
CA GLN A 387 -16.22 18.54 -15.46
C GLN A 387 -17.23 18.82 -14.34
N ASN A 388 -17.25 17.99 -13.30
CA ASN A 388 -18.20 18.07 -12.18
C ASN A 388 -17.56 18.42 -10.82
N LEU A 389 -16.29 18.84 -10.80
CA LEU A 389 -15.67 19.32 -9.55
C LEU A 389 -16.33 20.65 -9.15
N PRO A 390 -16.81 20.81 -7.90
CA PRO A 390 -17.25 22.11 -7.43
C PRO A 390 -16.09 23.09 -7.58
N SER A 391 -16.31 24.18 -8.31
CA SER A 391 -15.38 25.31 -8.32
C SER A 391 -15.16 25.75 -6.87
N PHE A 392 -13.92 25.61 -6.39
CA PHE A 392 -13.53 26.08 -5.05
C PHE A 392 -13.62 27.60 -4.93
#